data_AF-A0A231HDY8-F1
#
_entry.id   AF-A0A231HDY8-F1
#
_cell.length_a   1.000
_cell.length_b   1.000
_cell.length_c   1.000
_cell.angle_alpha   90.00
_cell.angle_beta   90.00
_cell.angle_gamma   90.00
#
_symmetry.space_group_name_H-M   'P 1'
#
loop_
_entity.id
_entity.type
_entity.pdbx_description
1 polymer ?
#
loop_
_entity_poly.entity_id
_entity_poly.type
_entity_poly.pdbx_seq_one_letter_code
_entity_poly.pdbx_strand_id
1 'polypeptide(L)'
;MAKKFESPADWAPPGAQFQSRGVTSRTLSGVLFGLIVTPIGIAFAAKGGADIRYWVIVGAVTDRWTAALEIFGGSLLLLFVAAMAAFSPVGTIVASLVWGIFPGVLHLLYPDDTFRLIGDLPFTDATMQVALHSWVTYGFALISGMMLLGAGMVGVLRK
;
A
#
# COMPACT_ATOMS: atom_id res chain seq x y z
N MET A 1 14.29 -39.53 31.15
CA MET A 1 13.35 -39.47 30.01
C MET A 1 12.08 -38.76 30.47
N ALA A 2 11.80 -37.55 30.00
CA ALA A 2 10.55 -36.86 30.30
C ALA A 2 9.40 -37.57 29.58
N LYS A 3 8.38 -38.02 30.33
CA LYS A 3 7.17 -38.61 29.74
C LYS A 3 6.47 -37.52 28.93
N LYS A 4 6.47 -37.65 27.60
CA LYS A 4 5.74 -36.76 26.70
C LYS A 4 4.26 -37.05 26.91
N PHE A 5 3.51 -36.06 27.39
CA PHE A 5 2.08 -36.18 27.61
C PHE A 5 1.40 -36.20 26.23
N GLU A 6 0.82 -37.33 25.83
CA GLU A 6 0.01 -37.41 24.61
C GLU A 6 -1.39 -36.85 24.92
N SER A 7 -1.67 -35.68 24.37
CA SER A 7 -3.01 -35.08 24.46
C SER A 7 -4.00 -35.88 23.60
N PRO A 8 -5.22 -36.17 24.09
CA PRO A 8 -6.27 -36.82 23.30
C PRO A 8 -6.56 -36.11 21.97
N ALA A 9 -7.05 -36.85 20.97
CA ALA A 9 -7.24 -36.37 19.59
C ALA A 9 -8.13 -35.11 19.46
N ASP A 10 -9.00 -34.85 20.44
CA ASP A 10 -9.91 -33.69 20.48
C ASP A 10 -9.60 -32.70 21.61
N TRP A 11 -8.44 -32.85 22.26
CA TRP A 11 -8.05 -31.98 23.36
C TRP A 11 -7.36 -30.71 22.84
N ALA A 12 -8.07 -29.59 22.88
CA ALA A 12 -7.45 -28.27 22.78
C ALA A 12 -7.17 -27.74 24.20
N PRO A 13 -5.95 -27.24 24.49
CA PRO A 13 -5.66 -26.67 25.80
C PRO A 13 -6.64 -25.52 26.10
N PRO A 14 -7.16 -25.41 27.33
CA PRO A 14 -8.02 -24.30 27.73
C PRO A 14 -7.35 -22.96 27.40
N GLY A 15 -7.94 -22.20 26.48
CA GLY A 15 -7.41 -20.92 26.02
C GLY A 15 -6.78 -20.90 24.61
N ALA A 16 -6.65 -22.05 23.94
CA ALA A 16 -6.25 -22.11 22.52
C ALA A 16 -7.16 -21.26 21.61
N GLN A 17 -8.45 -21.18 21.95
CA GLN A 17 -9.44 -20.32 21.29
C GLN A 17 -9.17 -18.80 21.41
N PHE A 18 -8.43 -18.37 22.43
CA PHE A 18 -8.06 -16.96 22.60
C PHE A 18 -6.76 -16.62 21.85
N GLN A 19 -5.87 -17.60 21.66
CA GLN A 19 -4.66 -17.41 20.85
C GLN A 19 -4.99 -17.15 19.37
N SER A 20 -5.95 -17.88 18.79
CA SER A 20 -6.34 -17.67 17.39
C SER A 20 -7.02 -16.32 17.14
N ARG A 21 -7.95 -15.91 18.02
CA ARG A 21 -8.64 -14.61 17.93
C ARG A 21 -7.67 -13.42 17.99
N GLY A 22 -6.62 -13.51 18.81
CA GLY A 22 -5.60 -12.47 18.91
C GLY A 22 -4.77 -12.29 17.62
N VAL A 23 -4.47 -13.39 16.92
CA VAL A 23 -3.76 -13.36 15.63
C VAL A 23 -4.68 -12.80 14.53
N THR A 24 -5.93 -13.24 14.45
CA THR A 24 -6.89 -12.77 13.44
C THR A 24 -7.16 -11.27 13.55
N SER A 25 -7.36 -10.75 14.77
CA SER A 25 -7.62 -9.33 15.01
C SER A 25 -6.43 -8.45 14.57
N ARG A 26 -5.20 -8.85 14.89
CA ARG A 26 -3.98 -8.12 14.50
C ARG A 26 -3.73 -8.14 12.99
N THR A 27 -4.03 -9.27 12.34
CA THR A 27 -3.93 -9.35 10.88
C THR A 27 -4.96 -8.45 10.21
N LEU A 28 -6.22 -8.49 10.66
CA LEU A 28 -7.29 -7.66 10.10
C LEU A 28 -6.99 -6.17 10.26
N SER A 29 -6.57 -5.73 11.46
CA SER A 29 -6.23 -4.32 11.68
C SER A 29 -5.06 -3.87 10.83
N GLY A 30 -4.03 -4.71 10.66
CA GLY A 30 -2.91 -4.41 9.77
C GLY A 30 -3.28 -4.35 8.29
N VAL A 31 -4.22 -5.21 7.84
CA VAL A 31 -4.76 -5.15 6.47
C VAL A 31 -5.54 -3.87 6.24
N LEU A 32 -6.46 -3.52 7.14
CA LEU A 32 -7.23 -2.29 7.04
C LEU A 32 -6.31 -1.06 7.08
N PHE A 33 -5.32 -1.06 7.97
CA PHE A 33 -4.33 0.00 8.05
C PHE A 33 -3.58 0.17 6.73
N GLY A 34 -3.03 -0.91 6.16
CA GLY A 34 -2.34 -0.85 4.87
C GLY A 34 -3.25 -0.37 3.75
N LEU A 35 -4.47 -0.90 3.67
CA LEU A 35 -5.44 -0.52 2.64
C LEU A 35 -5.87 0.94 2.70
N ILE A 36 -5.85 1.57 3.88
CA ILE A 36 -6.22 2.98 4.04
C ILE A 36 -5.00 3.90 3.84
N VAL A 37 -3.85 3.55 4.41
CA VAL A 37 -2.69 4.46 4.41
C VAL A 37 -1.95 4.45 3.08
N THR A 38 -1.88 3.32 2.37
CA THR A 38 -1.23 3.25 1.05
C THR A 38 -1.82 4.22 0.02
N PRO A 39 -3.14 4.28 -0.23
CA PRO A 39 -3.69 5.21 -1.22
C PRO A 39 -3.49 6.67 -0.82
N ILE A 40 -3.47 6.98 0.49
CA ILE A 40 -3.12 8.33 0.98
C ILE A 40 -1.66 8.66 0.63
N GLY A 41 -0.74 7.75 0.91
CA GLY A 41 0.68 7.91 0.55
C GLY A 41 0.89 8.09 -0.96
N ILE A 42 0.18 7.29 -1.78
CA ILE A 42 0.19 7.42 -3.25
C ILE A 42 -0.37 8.78 -3.67
N ALA A 43 -1.51 9.22 -3.14
CA ALA A 43 -2.14 10.48 -3.52
C ALA A 43 -1.20 11.67 -3.28
N PHE A 44 -0.56 11.74 -2.10
CA PHE A 44 0.42 12.79 -1.79
C PHE A 44 1.65 12.71 -2.70
N ALA A 45 2.23 11.52 -2.90
CA ALA A 45 3.41 11.36 -3.73
C ALA A 45 3.14 11.66 -5.21
N ALA A 46 1.97 11.23 -5.72
CA ALA A 46 1.53 11.47 -7.09
C ALA A 46 1.27 12.96 -7.34
N LYS A 47 0.52 13.61 -6.44
CA LYS A 47 0.20 15.03 -6.55
C LYS A 47 1.45 15.90 -6.51
N GLY A 48 2.31 15.74 -5.50
CA GLY A 48 3.54 16.50 -5.41
C GLY A 48 4.47 16.24 -6.61
N GLY A 49 4.52 15.00 -7.11
CA GLY A 49 5.27 14.65 -8.32
C GLY A 49 4.73 15.33 -9.59
N ALA A 50 3.40 15.44 -9.72
CA ALA A 50 2.76 16.16 -10.81
C ALA A 50 3.02 17.67 -10.73
N ASP A 51 2.92 18.26 -9.54
CA ASP A 51 3.11 19.70 -9.32
C ASP A 51 4.57 20.13 -9.60
N ILE A 52 5.57 19.33 -9.23
CA ILE A 52 6.97 19.59 -9.58
C ILE A 52 7.16 19.53 -11.10
N ARG A 53 6.55 18.58 -11.80
CA ARG A 53 6.66 18.49 -13.27
C ARG A 53 6.02 19.69 -13.94
N TYR A 54 4.83 20.09 -13.50
CA TYR A 54 4.16 21.30 -13.99
C TYR A 54 5.02 22.54 -13.77
N TRP A 55 5.68 22.67 -12.62
CA TRP A 55 6.61 23.76 -12.34
C TRP A 55 7.78 23.79 -13.33
N VAL A 56 8.36 22.63 -13.67
CA VAL A 56 9.47 22.53 -14.62
C VAL A 56 9.03 22.88 -16.05
N ILE A 57 7.81 22.51 -16.44
CA ILE A 57 7.31 22.69 -17.82
C ILE A 57 6.76 24.10 -18.05
N VAL A 58 5.99 24.64 -17.10
CA VAL A 58 5.20 25.87 -17.24
C VAL A 58 5.79 27.04 -16.46
N GLY A 59 6.78 26.80 -15.59
CA GLY A 59 7.41 27.82 -14.74
C GLY A 59 6.75 27.95 -13.36
N ALA A 60 7.05 29.03 -12.63
CA ALA A 60 6.73 29.22 -11.21
C ALA A 60 5.24 29.49 -10.88
N VAL A 61 4.33 28.71 -11.47
CA VAL A 61 2.89 28.81 -11.27
C VAL A 61 2.42 27.97 -10.07
N THR A 62 3.20 26.96 -9.67
CA THR A 62 2.98 26.11 -8.49
C THR A 62 4.05 26.31 -7.41
N ASP A 63 3.66 26.22 -6.14
CA ASP A 63 4.60 26.34 -5.02
C ASP A 63 5.45 25.06 -4.88
N ARG A 64 6.72 25.18 -5.25
CA ARG A 64 7.72 24.11 -5.19
C ARG A 64 7.86 23.52 -3.79
N TRP A 65 7.75 24.32 -2.74
CA TRP A 65 7.92 23.85 -1.37
C TRP A 65 6.77 22.95 -0.92
N THR A 66 5.55 23.35 -1.23
CA THR A 66 4.37 22.51 -0.99
C THR A 66 4.47 21.18 -1.73
N ALA A 67 4.82 21.19 -3.02
CA ALA A 67 4.97 19.96 -3.80
C ALA A 67 6.08 19.03 -3.24
N ALA A 68 7.20 19.60 -2.78
CA ALA A 68 8.26 18.84 -2.13
C ALA A 68 7.80 18.20 -0.81
N LEU A 69 7.01 18.92 -0.01
CA LEU A 69 6.42 18.39 1.23
C LEU A 69 5.43 17.26 0.95
N GLU A 70 4.62 17.37 -0.10
CA GLU A 70 3.68 16.31 -0.50
C GLU A 70 4.43 15.04 -0.93
N ILE A 71 5.49 15.15 -1.74
CA ILE A 71 6.33 14.00 -2.11
C ILE A 71 6.96 13.36 -0.87
N PHE A 72 7.56 14.18 0.00
CA PHE A 72 8.24 13.68 1.19
C PHE A 72 7.26 13.02 2.16
N GLY A 73 6.11 13.65 2.41
CA GLY A 73 5.04 13.11 3.23
C GLY A 73 4.46 11.82 2.67
N GLY A 74 4.14 11.78 1.39
CA GLY A 74 3.65 10.58 0.71
C GLY A 74 4.65 9.43 0.75
N SER A 75 5.92 9.73 0.50
CA SER A 75 7.02 8.75 0.57
C SER A 75 7.22 8.21 1.99
N LEU A 76 7.12 9.06 3.02
CA LEU A 76 7.19 8.63 4.42
C LEU A 76 6.01 7.72 4.79
N LEU A 77 4.80 8.02 4.32
CA LEU A 77 3.63 7.15 4.53
C LEU A 77 3.83 5.78 3.88
N LEU A 78 4.32 5.73 2.64
CA LEU A 78 4.63 4.48 1.96
C LEU A 78 5.75 3.70 2.65
N LEU A 79 6.79 4.39 3.12
CA LEU A 79 7.85 3.80 3.93
C LEU A 79 7.29 3.24 5.25
N PHE A 80 6.36 3.95 5.87
CA PHE A 80 5.70 3.47 7.09
C PHE A 80 4.88 2.20 6.83
N VAL A 81 4.15 2.12 5.71
CA VAL A 81 3.46 0.89 5.28
C VAL A 81 4.44 -0.25 5.03
N ALA A 82 5.60 0.04 4.42
CA ALA A 82 6.66 -0.94 4.23
C ALA A 82 7.21 -1.44 5.58
N ALA A 83 7.47 -0.54 6.53
CA ALA A 83 7.93 -0.87 7.88
C ALA A 83 6.89 -1.69 8.65
N MET A 84 5.59 -1.46 8.42
CA MET A 84 4.52 -2.26 8.99
C MET A 84 4.55 -3.74 8.58
N ALA A 85 5.28 -4.10 7.52
CA ALA A 85 5.50 -5.50 7.16
C ALA A 85 6.18 -6.30 8.29
N ALA A 86 6.96 -5.65 9.17
CA ALA A 86 7.55 -6.32 10.33
C ALA A 86 6.49 -6.82 11.34
N PHE A 87 5.35 -6.14 11.42
CA PHE A 87 4.28 -6.46 12.37
C PHE A 87 3.14 -7.23 11.70
N SER A 88 2.62 -6.70 10.57
CA SER A 88 1.56 -7.30 9.75
C SER A 88 2.00 -7.45 8.29
N PRO A 89 2.80 -8.50 7.98
CA PRO A 89 3.27 -8.77 6.62
C PRO A 89 2.13 -8.91 5.61
N VAL A 90 1.05 -9.60 6.01
CA VAL A 90 -0.14 -9.81 5.17
C VAL A 90 -0.81 -8.48 4.81
N GLY A 91 -0.86 -7.53 5.75
CA GLY A 91 -1.43 -6.21 5.48
C GLY A 91 -0.64 -5.45 4.41
N THR A 92 0.69 -5.47 4.48
CA THR A 92 1.54 -4.84 3.47
C THR A 92 1.43 -5.53 2.10
N ILE A 93 1.33 -6.87 2.06
CA ILE A 93 1.12 -7.63 0.81
C ILE A 93 -0.23 -7.26 0.18
N VAL A 94 -1.31 -7.24 0.96
CA VAL A 94 -2.63 -6.90 0.43
C VAL A 94 -2.65 -5.47 -0.10
N ALA A 95 -2.08 -4.53 0.65
CA ALA A 95 -1.98 -3.14 0.22
C ALA A 95 -1.16 -2.97 -1.06
N SER A 96 -0.04 -3.71 -1.20
CA SER A 96 0.81 -3.66 -2.38
C SER A 96 0.12 -4.19 -3.63
N LEU A 97 -0.66 -5.26 -3.48
CA LEU A 97 -1.47 -5.83 -4.56
C LEU A 97 -2.56 -4.86 -5.00
N VAL A 98 -3.40 -4.42 -4.07
CA VAL A 98 -4.60 -3.61 -4.36
C VAL A 98 -4.24 -2.25 -4.95
N TRP A 99 -3.21 -1.58 -4.41
CA TRP A 99 -2.92 -0.18 -4.77
C TRP A 99 -1.70 0.00 -5.68
N GLY A 100 -0.85 -1.02 -5.82
CA GLY A 100 0.36 -0.94 -6.63
C GLY A 100 0.32 -1.87 -7.84
N ILE A 101 0.35 -3.19 -7.58
CA ILE A 101 0.53 -4.20 -8.62
C ILE A 101 -0.70 -4.30 -9.52
N PHE A 102 -1.91 -4.43 -8.96
CA PHE A 102 -3.13 -4.53 -9.77
C PHE A 102 -3.33 -3.31 -10.66
N PRO A 103 -3.30 -2.06 -10.15
CA PRO A 103 -3.42 -0.87 -11.00
C PRO A 103 -2.32 -0.79 -12.06
N GLY A 104 -1.07 -1.13 -11.70
CA GLY A 104 0.05 -1.13 -12.64
C GLY A 104 -0.10 -2.15 -13.76
N VAL A 105 -0.49 -3.39 -13.44
CA VAL A 105 -0.72 -4.45 -14.44
C VAL A 105 -1.95 -4.15 -15.29
N LEU A 106 -3.04 -3.68 -14.68
CA LEU A 106 -4.24 -3.29 -15.41
C LEU A 106 -3.93 -2.19 -16.41
N HIS A 107 -3.11 -1.21 -16.07
CA HIS A 107 -2.72 -0.17 -17.03
C HIS A 107 -1.92 -0.71 -18.21
N LEU A 108 -1.04 -1.69 -17.99
CA LEU A 108 -0.26 -2.30 -19.08
C LEU A 108 -1.14 -3.10 -20.05
N LEU A 109 -2.20 -3.74 -19.55
CA LEU A 109 -3.09 -4.59 -20.35
C LEU A 109 -4.28 -3.83 -20.94
N TYR A 110 -4.82 -2.87 -20.18
CA TYR A 110 -6.06 -2.14 -20.44
C TYR A 110 -5.89 -0.65 -20.02
N PRO A 111 -5.08 0.12 -20.76
CA PRO A 111 -4.75 1.49 -20.38
C PRO A 111 -5.99 2.40 -20.33
N ASP A 112 -6.87 2.31 -21.33
CA ASP A 112 -8.09 3.14 -21.42
C ASP A 112 -9.09 2.84 -20.30
N ASP A 113 -9.30 1.55 -19.99
CA ASP A 113 -10.17 1.15 -18.88
C ASP A 113 -9.60 1.58 -17.53
N THR A 114 -8.26 1.52 -17.37
CA THR A 114 -7.62 1.96 -16.13
C THR A 114 -7.80 3.46 -15.92
N PHE A 115 -7.69 4.26 -16.98
CA PHE A 115 -7.95 5.69 -16.92
C PHE A 115 -9.41 6.02 -16.64
N ARG A 116 -10.34 5.28 -17.24
CA ARG A 116 -11.77 5.37 -16.91
C ARG A 116 -12.03 5.08 -15.44
N LEU A 117 -11.44 4.01 -14.90
CA LEU A 117 -11.54 3.65 -13.48
C LEU A 117 -10.99 4.75 -12.55
N ILE A 118 -9.87 5.39 -12.92
CA ILE A 118 -9.33 6.53 -12.18
C ILE A 118 -10.29 7.73 -12.26
N GLY A 119 -10.89 7.98 -13.42
CA GLY A 119 -11.88 9.04 -13.62
C GLY A 119 -13.17 8.84 -12.82
N ASP A 120 -13.54 7.59 -12.54
CA ASP A 120 -14.74 7.22 -11.76
C ASP A 120 -14.49 7.22 -10.23
N LEU A 121 -13.27 7.53 -9.76
CA LEU A 121 -12.94 7.51 -8.33
C LEU A 121 -13.70 8.60 -7.56
N PRO A 122 -14.49 8.23 -6.52
CA PRO A 122 -15.17 9.21 -5.70
C PRO A 122 -14.16 10.01 -4.88
N PHE A 123 -14.49 11.25 -4.56
CA PHE A 123 -13.67 12.16 -3.74
C PHE A 123 -12.30 12.51 -4.35
N THR A 124 -12.14 12.38 -5.66
CA THR A 124 -10.98 12.90 -6.41
C THR A 124 -11.40 14.10 -7.26
N ASP A 125 -10.58 15.14 -7.27
CA ASP A 125 -10.74 16.27 -8.17
C ASP A 125 -9.96 16.04 -9.47
N ALA A 126 -10.18 16.89 -10.48
CA ALA A 126 -9.52 16.74 -11.78
C ALA A 126 -7.98 16.78 -11.68
N THR A 127 -7.43 17.54 -10.73
CA THR A 127 -5.98 17.62 -10.54
C THR A 127 -5.40 16.31 -9.99
N MET A 128 -6.04 15.72 -8.97
CA MET A 128 -5.66 14.41 -8.45
C MET A 128 -5.83 13.32 -9.51
N GLN A 129 -6.87 13.36 -10.33
CA GLN A 129 -7.04 12.41 -11.43
C GLN A 129 -5.84 12.47 -12.38
N VAL A 130 -5.45 13.65 -12.86
CA VAL A 130 -4.27 13.81 -13.74
C VAL A 130 -2.99 13.32 -13.06
N ALA A 131 -2.83 13.59 -11.77
CA ALA A 131 -1.69 13.11 -10.99
C ALA A 131 -1.65 11.56 -10.90
N LEU A 132 -2.80 10.92 -10.67
CA LEU A 132 -2.93 9.46 -10.62
C LEU A 132 -2.74 8.81 -12.00
N HIS A 133 -3.26 9.41 -13.07
CA HIS A 133 -2.98 8.97 -14.44
C HIS A 133 -1.47 8.96 -14.68
N SER A 134 -0.81 10.09 -14.37
CA SER A 134 0.64 10.24 -14.48
C SER A 134 1.39 9.19 -13.64
N TRP A 135 0.96 8.96 -12.41
CA TRP A 135 1.55 7.98 -11.49
C TRP A 135 1.58 6.57 -12.09
N VAL A 136 0.46 6.15 -12.67
CA VAL A 136 0.33 4.82 -13.28
C VAL A 136 1.06 4.77 -14.62
N THR A 137 0.97 5.80 -15.45
CA THR A 137 1.67 5.90 -16.75
C THR A 137 3.19 5.84 -16.61
N TYR A 138 3.74 6.45 -15.57
CA TYR A 138 5.19 6.39 -15.31
C TYR A 138 5.64 5.11 -14.59
N GLY A 139 4.71 4.17 -14.37
CA GLY A 139 5.01 2.88 -13.75
C GLY A 139 5.26 2.95 -12.24
N PHE A 140 5.04 4.09 -11.59
CA PHE A 140 5.26 4.23 -10.15
C PHE A 140 4.32 3.33 -9.33
N ALA A 141 3.11 3.07 -9.81
CA ALA A 141 2.21 2.10 -9.20
C ALA A 141 2.85 0.71 -9.12
N LEU A 142 3.43 0.23 -10.23
CA LEU A 142 4.06 -1.09 -10.26
C LEU A 142 5.36 -1.13 -9.44
N ILE A 143 6.21 -0.11 -9.57
CA ILE A 143 7.48 -0.02 -8.83
C ILE A 143 7.23 -0.02 -7.32
N SER A 144 6.36 0.88 -6.84
CA SER A 144 6.03 0.97 -5.42
C SER A 144 5.29 -0.27 -4.92
N GLY A 145 4.39 -0.85 -5.73
CA GLY A 145 3.74 -2.12 -5.45
C GLY A 145 4.73 -3.27 -5.27
N MET A 146 5.70 -3.41 -6.16
CA MET A 146 6.72 -4.46 -6.05
C MET A 146 7.64 -4.24 -4.85
N MET A 147 7.99 -2.99 -4.52
CA MET A 147 8.76 -2.65 -3.32
C MET A 147 8.01 -3.04 -2.04
N LEU A 148 6.72 -2.70 -1.93
CA LEU A 148 5.88 -3.06 -0.79
C LEU A 148 5.65 -4.56 -0.71
N LEU A 149 5.45 -5.23 -1.85
CA LEU A 149 5.35 -6.69 -1.90
C LEU A 149 6.64 -7.34 -1.37
N GLY A 150 7.80 -6.85 -1.80
CA GLY A 150 9.10 -7.28 -1.30
C GLY A 150 9.22 -7.15 0.22
N ALA A 151 8.85 -5.98 0.77
CA ALA A 151 8.84 -5.75 2.22
C ALA A 151 7.90 -6.74 2.94
N GLY A 152 6.70 -6.94 2.41
CA GLY A 152 5.72 -7.92 2.91
C GLY A 152 6.25 -9.35 2.90
N MET A 153 6.85 -9.80 1.80
CA MET A 153 7.44 -11.14 1.67
C MET A 153 8.56 -11.36 2.69
N VAL A 154 9.48 -10.39 2.86
CA VAL A 154 10.52 -10.45 3.88
C VAL A 154 9.92 -10.54 5.29
N GLY A 155 8.83 -9.82 5.55
CA GLY A 155 8.10 -9.89 6.82
C GLY A 155 7.50 -11.26 7.09
N VAL A 156 7.00 -11.96 6.06
CA VAL A 156 6.49 -13.34 6.17
C VAL A 156 7.65 -14.31 6.45
N LEU A 157 8.74 -14.21 5.69
CA LEU A 157 9.88 -15.13 5.80
C LEU A 157 10.64 -15.04 7.13
N ARG A 158 10.49 -13.94 7.87
CA ARG A 158 11.10 -13.75 9.20
C ARG A 158 10.31 -14.39 10.34
N LYS A 159 9.06 -14.79 10.12
CA LYS A 159 8.18 -15.41 11.13
C LYS A 159 8.22 -16.92 11.02
#